data_AF-A0A075WUU1-F1
#
_entry.id   AF-A0A075WUU1-F1
#
_cell.length_a   1.000
_cell.length_b   1.000
_cell.length_c   1.000
_cell.angle_alpha   90.00
_cell.angle_beta   90.00
_cell.angle_gamma   90.00
#
_symmetry.space_group_name_H-M   'P 1'
#
loop_
_entity.id
_entity.type
_entity.pdbx_description
1 polymer ?
#
loop_
_entity_poly.entity_id
_entity_poly.type
_entity_poly.pdbx_seq_one_letter_code
_entity_poly.pdbx_strand_id
1 'polypeptide(L)'
;MEIKKLGISLIEVLVAIFIVGIVALSIAHLMTASALGTRDDILGMCAWQAALSGIEEVRGNRTLIGTNRNFTCILSNGTTNNMMNVQVTTRVIRGNISNTPPSEGSGINSCALVEARATLLNKNYTVRDMVCNFQ
;
A
#
# COMPACT_ATOMS: atom_id res chain seq x y z
N MET A 1 4.80 -58.68 -36.22
CA MET A 1 4.27 -57.37 -35.79
C MET A 1 5.26 -56.84 -34.75
N GLU A 2 6.34 -56.25 -35.24
CA GLU A 2 7.45 -55.81 -34.40
C GLU A 2 7.11 -54.46 -33.81
N ILE A 3 6.88 -54.44 -32.50
CA ILE A 3 6.86 -53.21 -31.73
C ILE A 3 8.30 -52.70 -31.73
N LYS A 4 8.63 -51.73 -32.59
CA LYS A 4 9.87 -50.95 -32.49
C LYS A 4 9.98 -50.47 -31.04
N LYS A 5 10.87 -51.09 -30.25
CA LYS A 5 11.25 -50.58 -28.93
C LYS A 5 11.97 -49.26 -29.18
N LEU A 6 11.27 -48.14 -29.02
CA LEU A 6 11.90 -46.83 -28.85
C LEU A 6 12.72 -46.90 -27.57
N GLY A 7 14.01 -47.23 -27.71
CA GLY A 7 14.95 -47.35 -26.61
C GLY A 7 15.37 -45.97 -26.13
N ILE A 8 14.60 -45.39 -25.22
CA ILE A 8 15.02 -44.21 -24.48
C ILE A 8 16.22 -44.62 -23.61
N SER A 9 17.34 -43.90 -23.75
CA SER A 9 18.52 -44.13 -22.92
C SER A 9 18.27 -43.65 -21.48
N LEU A 10 18.81 -44.35 -20.49
CA LEU A 10 18.76 -43.93 -19.07
C LEU A 10 19.25 -42.48 -18.90
N ILE A 11 20.28 -42.08 -19.66
CA ILE A 11 20.84 -40.72 -19.62
C ILE A 11 19.82 -39.68 -20.10
N GLU A 12 19.00 -40.03 -21.08
CA GLU A 12 18.04 -39.15 -21.73
C GLU A 12 16.85 -38.87 -20.81
N VAL A 13 16.42 -39.90 -20.06
CA VAL A 13 15.44 -39.74 -18.96
C VAL A 13 16.00 -38.83 -17.87
N LEU A 14 17.27 -39.02 -17.49
CA LEU A 14 17.88 -38.24 -16.42
C LEU A 14 17.97 -36.74 -16.79
N VAL A 15 18.37 -36.46 -18.03
CA VAL A 15 18.45 -35.09 -18.57
C VAL A 15 17.05 -34.48 -18.66
N ALA A 16 16.04 -35.24 -19.11
CA ALA A 16 14.67 -34.76 -19.18
C ALA A 16 14.11 -34.39 -17.79
N ILE A 17 14.33 -35.24 -16.78
CA ILE A 17 13.91 -34.96 -15.39
C ILE A 17 14.63 -33.73 -14.85
N PHE A 18 15.92 -33.58 -15.13
CA PHE A 18 16.70 -32.42 -14.70
C PHE A 18 16.17 -31.11 -15.30
N ILE A 19 15.89 -31.08 -16.60
CA ILE A 19 15.32 -29.91 -17.29
C ILE A 19 13.94 -29.58 -16.72
N VAL A 20 13.06 -30.57 -16.57
CA VAL A 20 11.72 -30.38 -15.99
C VAL A 20 11.82 -29.84 -14.56
N GLY A 21 12.77 -30.33 -13.76
CA GLY A 21 13.02 -29.85 -12.41
C GLY A 21 13.41 -28.37 -12.37
N ILE A 22 14.33 -27.93 -13.23
CA ILE A 22 14.73 -26.52 -13.32
C ILE A 22 13.55 -25.64 -13.73
N VAL A 23 12.79 -26.07 -14.75
CA VAL A 23 11.62 -25.32 -15.23
C VAL A 23 10.58 -25.19 -14.12
N ALA A 24 10.28 -26.28 -13.41
CA ALA A 24 9.31 -26.27 -12.31
C ALA A 24 9.74 -25.32 -11.18
N LEU A 25 11.00 -25.35 -10.76
CA LEU A 25 11.53 -24.44 -9.74
C LEU A 25 11.48 -22.98 -10.19
N SER A 26 11.79 -22.70 -11.45
CA SER A 26 11.77 -21.35 -12.02
C SER A 26 10.35 -20.77 -12.03
N ILE A 27 9.36 -21.56 -12.43
CA ILE A 27 7.94 -21.17 -12.43
C ILE A 27 7.48 -20.92 -10.99
N ALA A 28 7.79 -21.82 -10.05
CA ALA A 28 7.43 -21.66 -8.65
C ALA A 28 8.01 -20.36 -8.05
N HIS A 29 9.25 -20.03 -8.39
CA HIS A 29 9.87 -18.78 -7.98
C HIS A 29 9.16 -17.56 -8.55
N LEU A 30 8.86 -17.55 -9.86
CA LEU A 30 8.16 -16.44 -10.52
C LEU A 30 6.76 -16.21 -9.93
N MET A 31 6.01 -17.29 -9.67
CA MET A 31 4.70 -17.23 -9.02
C MET A 31 4.79 -16.66 -7.60
N THR A 32 5.80 -17.07 -6.83
CA THR A 32 5.99 -16.57 -5.46
C THR A 32 6.35 -15.09 -5.47
N ALA A 33 7.26 -14.68 -6.35
CA ALA A 33 7.70 -13.29 -6.47
C ALA A 33 6.55 -12.36 -6.88
N SER A 34 5.77 -12.76 -7.89
CA SER A 34 4.60 -12.00 -8.35
C SER A 34 3.51 -11.90 -7.27
N ALA A 35 3.24 -12.98 -6.54
CA ALA A 35 2.27 -12.95 -5.44
C ALA A 35 2.70 -12.00 -4.31
N LEU A 36 3.98 -12.02 -3.92
CA LEU A 36 4.52 -11.13 -2.90
C LEU A 36 4.51 -9.66 -3.36
N GLY A 37 4.89 -9.39 -4.61
CA GLY A 37 4.84 -8.05 -5.19
C GLY A 37 3.41 -7.48 -5.21
N THR A 38 2.46 -8.27 -5.71
CA THR A 38 1.04 -7.88 -5.73
C THR A 38 0.50 -7.60 -4.33
N ARG A 39 0.89 -8.41 -3.33
CA ARG A 39 0.50 -8.17 -1.94
C ARG A 39 1.03 -6.83 -1.44
N ASP A 40 2.31 -6.54 -1.70
CA ASP A 40 2.93 -5.29 -1.26
C ASP A 40 2.31 -4.06 -1.94
N ASP A 41 1.96 -4.13 -3.22
CA ASP A 41 1.28 -3.05 -3.94
C ASP A 41 -0.12 -2.78 -3.36
N ILE A 42 -0.89 -3.83 -3.09
CA ILE A 42 -2.22 -3.73 -2.47
C ILE A 42 -2.13 -3.08 -1.09
N LEU A 43 -1.19 -3.53 -0.26
CA LEU A 43 -0.94 -2.95 1.06
C LEU A 43 -0.50 -1.49 0.96
N GLY A 44 0.34 -1.16 -0.03
CA GLY A 44 0.78 0.19 -0.31
C GLY A 44 -0.36 1.11 -0.72
N MET A 45 -1.26 0.66 -1.62
CA MET A 45 -2.45 1.42 -2.01
C MET A 45 -3.37 1.67 -0.82
N CYS A 46 -3.62 0.66 0.01
CA CYS A 46 -4.41 0.82 1.24
C CYS A 46 -3.78 1.86 2.18
N ALA A 47 -2.48 1.77 2.45
CA ALA A 47 -1.80 2.72 3.31
C ALA A 47 -1.78 4.14 2.73
N TRP A 48 -1.66 4.28 1.41
CA TRP A 48 -1.73 5.55 0.70
C TRP A 48 -3.12 6.20 0.82
N GLN A 49 -4.19 5.43 0.58
CA GLN A 49 -5.57 5.89 0.71
C GLN A 49 -5.92 6.24 2.16
N ALA A 50 -5.41 5.48 3.13
CA ALA A 50 -5.55 5.78 4.55
C ALA A 50 -4.85 7.11 4.90
N ALA A 51 -3.63 7.35 4.40
CA ALA A 51 -2.93 8.61 4.61
C ALA A 51 -3.69 9.80 4.00
N LEU A 52 -4.22 9.66 2.78
CA LEU A 52 -5.09 10.67 2.16
C LEU A 52 -6.34 10.95 2.99
N SER A 53 -7.03 9.90 3.45
CA SER A 53 -8.19 10.03 4.33
C SER A 53 -7.86 10.77 5.62
N GLY A 54 -6.68 10.54 6.19
CA GLY A 54 -6.19 11.27 7.36
C GLY A 54 -6.00 12.76 7.12
N ILE A 55 -5.57 13.16 5.92
CA ILE A 55 -5.48 14.58 5.52
C ILE A 55 -6.87 15.19 5.40
N GLU A 56 -7.81 14.51 4.74
CA GLU A 56 -9.19 15.00 4.60
C GLU A 56 -9.89 15.13 5.97
N GLU A 57 -9.63 14.20 6.88
CA GLU A 57 -10.15 14.28 8.25
C GLU A 57 -9.61 15.50 8.99
N VAL A 58 -8.31 15.81 8.82
CA VAL A 58 -7.69 17.04 9.36
C VAL A 58 -8.23 18.30 8.69
N ARG A 59 -8.56 18.24 7.40
CA ARG A 59 -9.20 19.35 6.67
C ARG A 59 -10.58 19.67 7.23
N GLY A 60 -11.34 18.63 7.60
CA GLY A 60 -12.65 18.79 8.27
C GLY A 60 -12.53 19.15 9.76
N ASN A 61 -11.56 18.59 10.48
CA ASN A 61 -11.34 18.84 11.90
C ASN A 61 -9.83 18.87 12.25
N ARG A 62 -9.31 20.08 12.42
CA ARG A 62 -7.90 20.36 12.65
C ARG A 62 -7.40 19.97 14.04
N THR A 63 -8.31 19.76 15.00
CA THR A 63 -7.92 19.28 16.35
C THR A 63 -7.32 17.88 16.32
N LEU A 64 -7.49 17.15 15.21
CA LEU A 64 -6.97 15.81 15.00
C LEU A 64 -5.48 15.81 14.59
N ILE A 65 -4.88 16.97 14.33
CA ILE A 65 -3.45 17.09 14.04
C ILE A 65 -2.64 16.57 15.24
N GLY A 66 -1.68 15.69 14.97
CA GLY A 66 -0.83 15.06 15.99
C GLY A 66 -1.49 13.88 16.71
N THR A 67 -2.74 13.56 16.40
CA THR A 67 -3.43 12.38 16.94
C THR A 67 -3.24 11.16 16.03
N ASN A 68 -3.26 9.97 16.63
CA ASN A 68 -3.27 8.72 15.88
C ASN A 68 -4.70 8.35 15.53
N ARG A 69 -4.96 8.13 14.24
CA ARG A 69 -6.25 7.68 13.70
C ARG A 69 -6.09 6.30 13.09
N ASN A 70 -7.10 5.46 13.26
CA ASN A 70 -7.12 4.13 12.66
C ASN A 70 -8.11 4.14 11.51
N PHE A 71 -7.63 3.82 10.32
CA PHE A 71 -8.43 3.64 9.12
C PHE A 71 -8.50 2.15 8.78
N THR A 72 -9.69 1.67 8.47
CA THR A 72 -9.89 0.27 8.06
C THR A 72 -9.95 0.21 6.54
N CYS A 73 -9.01 -0.51 5.94
CA CYS A 73 -9.10 -0.93 4.56
C CYS A 73 -9.79 -2.27 4.47
N ILE A 74 -10.67 -2.42 3.49
CA ILE A 74 -11.32 -3.69 3.17
C ILE A 74 -10.72 -4.21 1.88
N LEU A 75 -10.01 -5.32 1.98
CA LEU A 75 -9.40 -6.03 0.87
C LEU A 75 -10.32 -7.17 0.47
N SER A 76 -11.00 -7.03 -0.67
CA SER A 76 -11.86 -8.09 -1.21
C SER A 76 -11.12 -8.83 -2.33
N ASN A 77 -11.13 -10.16 -2.27
CA ASN A 77 -10.68 -11.02 -3.38
C ASN A 77 -11.85 -11.66 -4.14
N GLY A 78 -13.07 -11.12 -3.98
CA GLY A 78 -14.30 -11.62 -4.59
C GLY A 78 -15.01 -12.74 -3.79
N THR A 79 -14.34 -13.38 -2.83
CA THR A 79 -14.96 -14.42 -1.97
C THR A 79 -14.79 -14.15 -0.47
N THR A 80 -13.67 -13.55 -0.07
CA THR A 80 -13.41 -13.15 1.31
C THR A 80 -13.04 -11.67 1.39
N ASN A 81 -13.47 -11.03 2.47
CA ASN A 81 -13.12 -9.67 2.81
C ASN A 81 -12.14 -9.71 3.99
N ASN A 82 -10.90 -9.32 3.74
CA ASN A 82 -9.92 -9.12 4.80
C ASN A 82 -9.93 -7.66 5.22
N MET A 83 -10.17 -7.43 6.51
CA MET A 83 -10.07 -6.10 7.10
C MET A 83 -8.66 -5.87 7.61
N MET A 84 -8.12 -4.69 7.33
CA MET A 84 -6.79 -4.29 7.75
C MET A 84 -6.86 -2.88 8.34
N ASN A 85 -6.34 -2.74 9.56
CA ASN A 85 -6.27 -1.44 10.22
C ASN A 85 -4.92 -0.80 9.93
N VAL A 86 -4.98 0.44 9.46
CA VAL A 86 -3.83 1.30 9.20
C VAL A 86 -3.85 2.43 10.19
N GLN A 87 -2.76 2.58 10.93
CA GLN A 87 -2.59 3.72 11.83
C GLN A 87 -2.00 4.89 11.05
N VAL A 88 -2.67 6.04 11.12
CA VAL A 88 -2.27 7.28 10.47
C VAL A 88 -2.04 8.35 11.53
N THR A 89 -0.89 9.00 11.46
CA THR A 89 -0.55 10.16 12.30
C THR A 89 -0.32 11.35 11.40
N THR A 90 -0.96 12.47 11.71
CA THR A 90 -0.78 13.71 10.95
C THR A 90 0.10 14.70 11.71
N ARG A 91 0.89 15.51 10.99
CA ARG A 91 1.70 16.58 11.59
C ARG A 91 1.82 17.76 10.65
N VAL A 92 1.86 18.97 11.21
CA VAL A 92 2.20 20.18 10.45
C VAL A 92 3.71 20.21 10.23
N ILE A 93 4.13 20.29 8.97
CA ILE A 93 5.54 20.46 8.61
C ILE A 93 5.89 21.94 8.49
N ARG A 94 4.97 22.74 7.91
CA ARG A 94 5.23 24.15 7.60
C ARG A 94 3.93 24.94 7.59
N GLY A 95 4.02 26.22 7.98
CA GLY A 95 2.87 27.12 8.02
C GLY A 95 2.11 27.00 9.34
N ASN A 96 1.03 27.75 9.44
CA ASN A 96 0.15 27.76 10.60
C ASN A 96 -1.28 27.70 10.12
N ILE A 97 -2.06 26.78 10.67
CA ILE A 97 -3.48 26.67 10.40
C ILE A 97 -4.23 26.93 11.69
N SER A 98 -4.93 28.07 11.74
CA SER A 98 -5.76 28.39 12.90
C SER A 98 -7.00 27.49 12.89
N ASN A 99 -7.47 27.10 14.06
CA ASN A 99 -8.76 26.40 14.20
C ASN A 99 -9.94 27.31 13.81
N THR A 100 -9.78 28.62 13.96
CA THR A 100 -10.76 29.63 13.55
C THR A 100 -10.41 30.18 12.17
N PRO A 101 -11.37 30.24 11.23
CA PRO A 101 -11.12 30.84 9.93
C PRO A 101 -10.81 32.33 10.08
N PRO A 102 -9.86 32.87 9.32
CA PRO A 102 -9.59 34.31 9.32
C PRO A 102 -10.78 35.06 8.72
N SER A 103 -11.04 36.27 9.22
CA SER A 103 -12.10 37.10 8.65
C SER A 103 -11.77 37.49 7.21
N GLU A 104 -12.80 37.59 6.36
CA GLU A 104 -12.65 38.07 4.99
C GLU A 104 -11.93 39.43 4.95
N GLY A 105 -10.97 39.57 4.04
CA GLY A 105 -10.17 40.79 3.90
C GLY A 105 -9.05 41.00 4.93
N SER A 106 -8.85 40.08 5.89
CA SER A 106 -7.77 40.19 6.89
C SER A 106 -6.36 40.04 6.32
N GLY A 107 -6.22 39.46 5.12
CA GLY A 107 -4.91 39.15 4.51
C GLY A 107 -4.12 38.06 5.24
N ILE A 108 -4.70 37.39 6.24
CA ILE A 108 -4.06 36.34 7.01
C ILE A 108 -4.14 35.01 6.25
N ASN A 109 -2.98 34.42 5.94
CA ASN A 109 -2.92 33.10 5.35
C ASN A 109 -3.08 32.02 6.44
N SER A 110 -4.18 31.27 6.41
CA SER A 110 -4.44 30.15 7.32
C SER A 110 -4.28 28.82 6.59
N CYS A 111 -3.08 28.59 6.05
CA CYS A 111 -2.71 27.36 5.37
C CYS A 111 -1.45 26.75 6.00
N ALA A 112 -1.44 25.43 6.10
CA ALA A 112 -0.29 24.66 6.55
C ALA A 112 -0.06 23.44 5.64
N LEU A 113 1.20 23.12 5.40
CA LEU A 113 1.60 21.85 4.81
C LEU A 113 1.52 20.78 5.89
N VAL A 114 0.58 19.85 5.72
CA VAL A 114 0.36 18.73 6.64
C VAL A 114 0.94 17.46 6.02
N GLU A 115 1.69 16.72 6.81
CA GLU A 115 2.09 15.35 6.51
C GLU A 115 1.12 14.38 7.16
N ALA A 116 0.64 13.40 6.42
CA ALA A 116 0.01 12.21 6.97
C ALA A 116 0.97 11.02 6.80
N ARG A 117 1.27 10.35 7.90
CA ARG A 117 2.10 9.15 7.92
C ARG A 117 1.25 7.94 8.28
N ALA A 118 1.01 7.07 7.29
CA ALA A 118 0.40 5.77 7.47
C ALA A 118 1.47 4.73 7.81
N THR A 119 1.24 3.94 8.86
CA THR A 119 2.10 2.84 9.27
C THR A 119 1.35 1.53 9.09
N LEU A 120 1.91 0.62 8.28
CA LEU A 120 1.34 -0.69 8.02
C LEU A 120 2.44 -1.74 7.88
N LEU A 121 2.38 -2.80 8.69
CA LEU A 121 3.33 -3.92 8.67
C LEU A 121 4.81 -3.46 8.62
N ASN A 122 5.16 -2.52 9.50
CA ASN A 122 6.49 -1.87 9.60
C ASN A 122 6.92 -1.01 8.40
N LYS A 123 6.09 -0.86 7.37
CA LYS A 123 6.29 0.11 6.29
C LYS A 123 5.61 1.42 6.63
N ASN A 124 6.25 2.53 6.24
CA ASN A 124 5.72 3.88 6.43
C ASN A 124 5.44 4.50 5.07
N TYR A 125 4.23 5.04 4.92
CA TYR A 125 3.80 5.76 3.74
C TYR A 125 3.48 7.19 4.15
N THR A 126 4.07 8.15 3.45
CA THR A 126 3.91 9.56 3.78
C THR A 126 3.25 10.29 2.61
N VAL A 127 2.16 10.97 2.89
CA VAL A 127 1.50 11.89 1.96
C VAL A 127 1.60 13.29 2.54
N ARG A 128 1.74 14.28 1.67
CA ARG A 128 1.79 15.69 2.05
C ARG A 128 0.76 16.45 1.23
N ASP A 129 0.00 17.29 1.90
CA ASP A 129 -0.92 18.20 1.22
C ASP A 129 -1.03 19.52 1.98
N MET A 130 -1.42 20.56 1.26
CA MET A 130 -1.74 21.84 1.84
C MET A 130 -3.18 21.78 2.39
N VAL A 131 -3.31 22.04 3.68
CA VAL A 131 -4.60 22.18 4.34
C VAL A 131 -4.78 23.65 4.67
N CYS A 132 -5.94 24.18 4.32
CA CYS A 132 -6.27 25.58 4.56
C CYS A 132 -7.56 25.74 5.35
N ASN A 133 -7.69 26.88 5.99
CA ASN A 133 -8.89 27.33 6.67
C ASN A 133 -9.34 28.66 6.10
N PHE A 134 -10.44 28.65 5.38
CA PHE A 134 -11.06 29.85 4.84
C PHE A 134 -12.52 29.88 5.31
N GLN A 135 -13.05 31.09 5.46
CA GLN A 135 -14.47 31.34 5.71
C GLN A 135 -15.21 31.39 4.38
#